data_AF-A0A377XG03-F1
#
_entry.id   AF-A0A377XG03-F1
#
_cell.length_a   1.000
_cell.length_b   1.000
_cell.length_c   1.000
_cell.angle_alpha   90.00
_cell.angle_beta   90.00
_cell.angle_gamma   90.00
#
_symmetry.space_group_name_H-M   'P 1'
#
loop_
_entity.id
_entity.type
_entity.pdbx_description
1 polymer ?
#
loop_
_entity_poly.entity_id
_entity_poly.type
_entity_poly.pdbx_seq_one_letter_code
_entity_poly.pdbx_strand_id
1 'polypeptide(L)' 'MESNVQQISQQEIKDGALINVIDSGKWDEKAVNDQLAAFSKIDQQVRYYRVKYYFEVNKVLTPEQRTQVKKDLADALSE' A
#
# COMPACT_ATOMS: atom_id res chain seq x y z
N MET A 1 -3.15 12.96 4.64
CA MET A 1 -2.71 11.68 4.03
C MET A 1 -2.24 10.73 5.11
N GLU A 2 -1.27 11.15 5.93
CA GLU A 2 -0.73 10.38 7.05
C GLU A 2 -1.82 9.79 7.97
N SER A 3 -2.82 10.58 8.38
CA SER A 3 -3.94 10.11 9.21
C SER A 3 -4.75 8.97 8.59
N ASN A 4 -4.97 8.99 7.27
CA ASN A 4 -5.76 7.97 6.58
C ASN A 4 -4.97 6.66 6.43
N VAL A 5 -3.65 6.77 6.19
CA VAL A 5 -2.75 5.62 6.10
C VAL A 5 -2.59 4.95 7.46
N GLN A 6 -2.46 5.72 8.54
CA GLN A 6 -2.38 5.20 9.91
C GLN A 6 -3.65 4.46 10.37
N GLN A 7 -4.80 4.75 9.75
CA GLN A 7 -6.08 4.10 10.04
C GLN A 7 -6.32 2.82 9.22
N ILE A 8 -5.43 2.46 8.30
CA ILE A 8 -5.53 1.21 7.54
C ILE A 8 -5.45 0.05 8.53
N SER A 9 -6.49 -0.79 8.54
CA SER A 9 -6.55 -1.96 9.43
C SER A 9 -5.46 -2.96 9.05
N GLN A 10 -4.69 -3.39 10.04
CA GLN A 10 -3.69 -4.46 9.91
C GLN A 10 -4.18 -5.78 10.52
N GLN A 11 -5.48 -5.90 10.85
CA GLN A 11 -6.03 -7.07 11.56
C GLN A 11 -5.85 -8.41 10.82
N GLU A 12 -5.72 -8.37 9.50
CA GLU A 12 -5.51 -9.57 8.67
C GLU A 12 -4.03 -9.98 8.60
N ILE A 13 -3.10 -9.10 9.01
CA ILE A 13 -1.68 -9.46 9.20
C ILE A 13 -1.59 -10.31 10.46
N LYS A 14 -1.04 -11.52 10.32
CA LYS A 14 -0.65 -12.34 11.45
C LYS A 14 0.84 -12.16 11.70
N ASP A 15 1.16 -11.44 12.78
CA ASP A 15 2.55 -11.25 13.20
C ASP A 15 3.25 -12.60 13.38
N GLY A 16 4.42 -12.72 12.76
CA GLY A 16 5.22 -13.94 12.82
C GLY A 16 4.72 -15.11 11.96
N ALA A 17 3.66 -14.98 11.17
CA ALA A 17 3.18 -16.09 10.33
C ALA A 17 4.26 -16.63 9.39
N LEU A 18 5.00 -15.76 8.70
CA LEU A 18 6.11 -16.19 7.83
C LEU A 18 7.32 -16.70 8.62
N ILE A 19 7.58 -16.12 9.81
CA ILE A 19 8.63 -16.59 10.71
C ILE A 19 8.32 -18.02 11.16
N ASN A 20 7.08 -18.30 11.53
CA ASN A 20 6.64 -19.64 11.92
C ASN A 20 6.78 -20.66 10.78
N VAL A 21 6.54 -20.26 9.53
CA VAL A 21 6.79 -21.13 8.36
C VAL A 21 8.28 -21.48 8.27
N ILE A 22 9.17 -20.50 8.42
CA ILE A 22 10.62 -20.69 8.41
C ILE A 22 11.06 -21.60 9.58
N ASP A 23 10.64 -21.27 10.79
CA ASP A 23 11.00 -22.00 12.02
C ASP A 23 10.49 -23.45 12.01
N SER A 24 9.36 -23.71 11.34
CA SER A 24 8.81 -25.05 11.19
C SER A 24 9.65 -25.96 10.28
N GLY A 25 10.53 -25.39 9.45
CA GLY A 25 11.27 -26.11 8.42
C GLY A 25 10.39 -26.75 7.34
N LYS A 26 9.10 -26.43 7.29
CA LYS A 26 8.12 -26.96 6.33
C LYS A 26 7.43 -25.82 5.61
N TRP A 27 7.40 -25.91 4.28
CA TRP A 27 6.70 -24.93 3.46
C TRP A 27 5.18 -25.08 3.59
N ASP A 28 4.53 -24.05 4.16
CA ASP A 28 3.08 -23.93 4.19
C ASP A 28 2.63 -22.88 3.17
N GLU A 29 2.35 -23.34 1.95
CA GLU A 29 1.89 -22.53 0.83
C GLU A 29 0.67 -21.67 1.18
N LYS A 30 -0.25 -22.21 1.98
CA LYS A 30 -1.48 -21.52 2.34
C LYS A 30 -1.17 -20.36 3.30
N ALA A 31 -0.38 -20.62 4.35
CA ALA A 31 -0.01 -19.59 5.31
C ALA A 31 0.78 -18.45 4.64
N VAL A 32 1.66 -18.79 3.70
CA VAL A 32 2.41 -17.80 2.91
C VAL A 32 1.46 -16.96 2.05
N ASN A 33 0.60 -17.59 1.25
CA ASN A 33 -0.31 -16.86 0.36
C ASN A 33 -1.33 -16.00 1.11
N ASP A 34 -1.89 -16.51 2.22
CA ASP A 34 -2.80 -15.72 3.07
C ASP A 34 -2.11 -14.45 3.58
N GLN A 35 -0.85 -14.56 4.03
CA GLN A 35 -0.10 -13.42 4.56
C GLN A 35 0.29 -12.43 3.46
N LEU A 36 0.72 -12.91 2.28
CA LEU A 36 1.00 -12.05 1.12
C LEU A 36 -0.25 -11.31 0.63
N ALA A 37 -1.42 -11.97 0.66
CA ALA A 37 -2.69 -11.33 0.32
C ALA A 37 -3.03 -10.21 1.31
N ALA A 38 -2.83 -10.44 2.62
CA ALA A 38 -3.03 -9.42 3.64
C ALA A 38 -2.12 -8.20 3.43
N PHE A 39 -0.83 -8.42 3.12
CA PHE A 39 0.10 -7.34 2.77
C PHE A 39 -0.33 -6.59 1.52
N SER A 40 -0.71 -7.31 0.46
CA SER A 40 -1.16 -6.70 -0.80
C SER A 40 -2.37 -5.81 -0.60
N LYS A 41 -3.33 -6.21 0.24
CA LYS A 41 -4.51 -5.40 0.56
C LYS A 41 -4.14 -4.07 1.24
N ILE A 42 -3.18 -4.09 2.15
CA ILE A 42 -2.69 -2.87 2.82
C ILE A 42 -2.01 -1.95 1.80
N ASP A 43 -1.11 -2.50 0.97
CA ASP A 43 -0.44 -1.73 -0.07
C ASP A 43 -1.45 -1.08 -1.04
N GLN A 44 -2.48 -1.83 -1.47
CA GLN A 44 -3.56 -1.29 -2.30
C GLN A 44 -4.32 -0.14 -1.63
N GLN A 45 -4.59 -0.22 -0.32
CA GLN A 45 -5.23 0.87 0.42
C GLN A 45 -4.31 2.10 0.55
N VAL A 46 -3.01 1.91 0.73
CA VAL A 46 -2.03 3.01 0.72
C VAL A 46 -2.01 3.69 -0.65
N ARG A 47 -1.93 2.92 -1.75
CA ARG A 47 -2.00 3.43 -3.13
C ARG A 47 -3.29 4.21 -3.37
N TYR A 48 -4.43 3.72 -2.90
CA TYR A 48 -5.70 4.43 -2.99
C TYR A 48 -5.62 5.83 -2.34
N TYR A 49 -5.13 5.92 -1.11
CA TYR A 49 -5.03 7.21 -0.41
C TYR A 49 -3.99 8.14 -1.03
N ARG A 50 -2.91 7.60 -1.60
CA ARG A 50 -1.90 8.35 -2.38
C ARG A 50 -2.53 8.98 -3.62
N VAL A 51 -3.30 8.22 -4.41
CA VAL A 51 -4.03 8.74 -5.59
C VAL A 51 -5.03 9.81 -5.16
N LYS A 52 -5.79 9.57 -4.09
CA LYS A 52 -6.75 10.54 -3.54
C LYS A 52 -6.07 11.85 -3.14
N TYR A 53 -4.89 11.79 -2.51
CA TYR A 53 -4.11 12.97 -2.16
C TYR A 53 -3.70 13.78 -3.40
N TYR A 54 -3.11 13.14 -4.41
CA TYR A 54 -2.70 13.82 -5.63
C TYR A 54 -3.89 14.39 -6.41
N PHE A 55 -5.05 13.73 -6.38
CA PHE A 55 -6.29 14.26 -6.95
C PHE A 55 -6.71 15.56 -6.28
N GLU A 56 -6.72 15.62 -4.94
CA GLU A 56 -7.08 16.84 -4.21
C GLU A 56 -6.09 17.98 -4.44
N VAL A 57 -4.78 17.68 -4.50
CA VAL A 57 -3.76 18.67 -4.88
C VAL A 57 -4.01 19.19 -6.29
N ASN A 58 -4.27 18.31 -7.26
CA ASN A 58 -4.47 18.67 -8.66
C ASN A 58 -5.63 19.66 -8.89
N LYS A 59 -6.64 19.71 -8.00
CA LYS A 59 -7.78 20.63 -8.08
C LYS A 59 -7.41 22.11 -7.94
N VAL A 60 -6.37 22.42 -7.16
CA VAL A 60 -5.98 23.82 -6.86
C VAL A 60 -4.81 24.33 -7.71
N LEU A 61 -4.31 23.51 -8.64
CA LEU A 61 -3.14 23.81 -9.47
C LEU A 61 -3.48 24.39 -10.84
N THR A 62 -2.54 25.20 -11.37
CA THR A 62 -2.56 25.65 -12.77
C THR A 62 -2.26 24.50 -13.73
N PRO A 63 -2.65 24.59 -15.02
CA PRO A 63 -2.38 23.54 -16.01
C PRO A 63 -0.92 23.07 -16.07
N GLU A 64 0.04 24.00 -15.95
CA GLU A 64 1.47 23.71 -15.99
C GLU A 64 1.88 22.86 -14.79
N GLN A 65 1.47 23.25 -13.58
CA GLN A 65 1.77 22.54 -12.33
C GLN A 65 1.16 21.13 -12.30
N ARG A 66 0.00 20.93 -12.94
CA ARG A 66 -0.63 19.60 -13.05
C ARG A 66 0.23 18.60 -13.82
N THR A 67 1.09 19.07 -14.72
CA THR A 67 2.01 18.18 -15.47
C THR A 67 3.03 17.56 -14.53
N GLN A 68 3.58 18.33 -13.60
CA GLN A 68 4.52 17.83 -12.59
C GLN A 68 3.83 16.84 -11.64
N VAL A 69 2.64 17.17 -11.15
CA VAL A 69 1.87 16.27 -10.27
C VAL A 69 1.57 14.91 -10.90
N LYS A 70 1.30 14.86 -12.22
CA LYS A 70 1.11 13.59 -12.92
C LYS A 70 2.37 12.73 -12.93
N LYS A 71 3.55 13.36 -13.06
CA LYS A 71 4.84 12.68 -13.00
C LYS A 71 5.10 12.15 -11.59
N ASP A 72 4.92 13.00 -10.57
CA ASP A 72 5.13 12.62 -9.17
C ASP A 72 4.19 11.48 -8.74
N LEU A 73 2.95 11.49 -9.24
CA LEU A 73 2.01 10.38 -9.03
C LEU A 73 2.48 9.09 -9.71
N ALA A 74 2.98 9.15 -10.95
CA ALA A 74 3.46 7.97 -11.67
C ALA A 74 4.68 7.34 -10.96
N ASP A 75 5.63 8.17 -10.53
CA ASP A 75 6.81 7.73 -9.78
C ASP A 75 6.36 7.08 -8.46
N ALA A 76 5.46 7.74 -7.71
CA ALA A 76 4.96 7.22 -6.45
C ALA A 76 4.03 5.99 -6.58
N LEU A 77 3.56 5.61 -7.77
CA LEU A 77 2.81 4.37 -7.98
C LEU A 77 3.71 3.20 -8.43
N SER A 78 4.96 3.50 -8.78
CA SER A 78 5.95 2.55 -9.29
C SER A 78 6.89 2.02 -8.20
N GLU A 79 6.93 2.68 -7.03
CA GLU A 79 7.48 2.16 -5.77
C GLU A 79 6.60 1.04 -5.18
#